data_AF-A0A2T2R276-F1
#
_entry.id   AF-A0A2T2R276-F1
#
_cell.length_a   1.000
_cell.length_b   1.000
_cell.length_c   1.000
_cell.angle_alpha   90.00
_cell.angle_beta   90.00
_cell.angle_gamma   90.00
#
_symmetry.space_group_name_H-M   'P 1'
#
loop_
_entity.id
_entity.type
_entity.pdbx_description
1 polymer ?
#
loop_
_entity_poly.entity_id
_entity_poly.type
_entity_poly.pdbx_seq_one_letter_code
_entity_poly.pdbx_strand_id
1 'polypeptide(L)'
;RLFYVAITRAKENVYMSYYKYKDNGNRSAKLRFLQDEPNNSEKADVEQSELDQAKQEVLAEMPKTKQVLADYIGVSKNLKLETEEKALLQPVLENYQLSVTHLNNFLNVAEGGPEEFLEKNLLRFPQPKPKPAKFGSAMHAALERFYSKYKDTDELPSQEELLDIFKIELNKEELTKSDFEDLLDKGHQALSVYYKQKKDEFSVDDWVEFSFRNQGIKVGNAHLRGKIDKMREKENNLIKVYDFKTGSALDNWKGRGKFEKIKAWRYRNQLVFYKLLVENSRKFGNKFRVNTGQLEFLEPEDEKIKEMSLQIDQKEVDRLSRLAQIVFKKVQNLNFPDISKYSDNIKGIKAFEEDLLEEN
;
A
#
# COMPACT_ATOMS: atom_id res chain seq x y z
N ARG A 1 5.11 -7.66 -16.14
CA ARG A 1 4.44 -8.08 -14.87
C ARG A 1 2.98 -8.50 -15.09
N LEU A 2 2.11 -7.68 -15.70
CA LEU A 2 0.71 -8.06 -15.99
C LEU A 2 0.56 -9.31 -16.88
N PHE A 3 1.31 -9.35 -17.99
CA PHE A 3 1.32 -10.50 -18.89
C PHE A 3 1.71 -11.80 -18.18
N TYR A 4 2.76 -11.75 -17.34
CA TYR A 4 3.23 -12.89 -16.54
C TYR A 4 2.17 -13.39 -15.55
N VAL A 5 1.47 -12.49 -14.85
CA VAL A 5 0.40 -12.87 -13.92
C VAL A 5 -0.78 -13.50 -14.68
N ALA A 6 -1.10 -12.99 -15.87
CA ALA A 6 -2.22 -13.52 -16.67
C ALA A 6 -1.94 -14.94 -17.17
N ILE A 7 -0.74 -15.21 -17.72
CA ILE A 7 -0.39 -16.55 -18.24
C ILE A 7 -0.17 -17.59 -17.14
N THR A 8 0.23 -17.18 -15.92
CA THR A 8 0.51 -18.11 -14.81
C THR A 8 -0.72 -18.48 -13.98
N ARG A 9 -1.91 -17.94 -14.29
CA ARG A 9 -3.18 -18.28 -13.62
C ARG A 9 -3.91 -19.48 -14.23
N ALA A 10 -3.64 -19.81 -15.49
CA ALA A 10 -4.27 -20.95 -16.15
C ALA A 10 -3.68 -22.25 -15.58
N LYS A 11 -4.54 -23.21 -15.23
CA LYS A 11 -4.13 -24.51 -14.68
C LYS A 11 -3.86 -25.58 -15.74
N GLU A 12 -4.43 -25.42 -16.94
CA GLU A 12 -4.36 -26.43 -18.00
C GLU A 12 -3.87 -25.84 -19.33
N ASN A 13 -4.58 -24.87 -19.90
CA ASN A 13 -4.24 -24.32 -21.23
C ASN A 13 -4.25 -22.79 -21.24
N VAL A 14 -3.32 -22.18 -22.00
CA VAL A 14 -3.25 -20.75 -22.27
C VAL A 14 -3.36 -20.52 -23.77
N TYR A 15 -4.40 -19.81 -24.21
CA TYR A 15 -4.56 -19.39 -25.60
C TYR A 15 -4.29 -17.89 -25.72
N MET A 16 -3.40 -17.50 -26.62
CA MET A 16 -3.04 -16.10 -26.87
C MET A 16 -3.29 -15.76 -28.33
N SER A 17 -4.17 -14.79 -28.57
CA SER A 17 -4.50 -14.31 -29.91
C SER A 17 -4.13 -12.83 -30.05
N TYR A 18 -3.67 -12.44 -31.24
CA TYR A 18 -3.49 -11.04 -31.61
C TYR A 18 -3.96 -10.84 -33.05
N TYR A 19 -4.38 -9.61 -33.38
CA TYR A 19 -4.79 -9.28 -34.75
C TYR A 19 -3.57 -8.95 -35.60
N LYS A 20 -3.53 -9.44 -36.86
CA LYS A 20 -2.39 -9.25 -37.79
C LYS A 20 -2.36 -7.84 -38.41
N TYR A 21 -3.54 -7.22 -38.57
CA TYR A 21 -3.72 -5.91 -39.19
C TYR A 21 -4.61 -5.03 -38.32
N LYS A 22 -4.20 -3.78 -38.13
CA LYS A 22 -5.01 -2.72 -37.50
C LYS A 22 -6.13 -2.30 -38.45
N ASP A 23 -7.14 -1.60 -37.93
CA ASP A 23 -8.27 -1.08 -38.71
C ASP A 23 -7.84 -0.15 -39.87
N ASN A 24 -6.67 0.47 -39.76
CA ASN A 24 -6.07 1.30 -40.80
C ASN A 24 -5.22 0.52 -41.83
N GLY A 25 -5.29 -0.81 -41.83
CA GLY A 25 -4.58 -1.70 -42.77
C GLY A 25 -3.10 -1.93 -42.45
N ASN A 26 -2.51 -1.21 -41.49
CA ASN A 26 -1.12 -1.42 -41.09
C ASN A 26 -0.93 -2.70 -40.29
N ARG A 27 0.23 -3.35 -40.41
CA ARG A 27 0.57 -4.53 -39.59
C ARG A 27 0.55 -4.17 -38.10
N SER A 28 -0.07 -5.02 -37.31
CA SER A 28 0.05 -4.95 -35.85
C SER A 28 1.37 -5.58 -35.40
N ALA A 29 2.03 -4.97 -34.43
CA ALA A 29 3.23 -5.56 -33.84
C ALA A 29 2.82 -6.60 -32.78
N LYS A 30 3.39 -7.81 -32.86
CA LYS A 30 3.36 -8.76 -31.74
C LYS A 30 3.98 -8.11 -30.50
N LEU A 31 3.46 -8.43 -29.32
CA LEU A 31 4.10 -8.03 -28.06
C LEU A 31 5.55 -8.54 -28.02
N ARG A 32 6.48 -7.72 -27.54
CA ARG A 32 7.93 -7.99 -27.64
C ARG A 32 8.35 -9.32 -26.99
N PHE A 33 7.65 -9.74 -25.95
CA PHE A 33 7.87 -10.99 -25.20
C PHE A 33 7.15 -12.22 -25.78
N LEU A 34 6.39 -12.04 -26.86
CA LEU A 34 5.79 -13.10 -27.68
C LEU A 34 6.50 -13.28 -29.03
N GLN A 35 7.58 -12.54 -29.26
CA GLN A 35 8.45 -12.76 -30.41
C GLN A 35 9.21 -14.08 -30.23
N ASP A 36 9.48 -14.76 -31.32
CA ASP A 36 10.07 -16.09 -31.28
C ASP A 36 11.59 -15.98 -31.04
N GLU A 37 12.06 -16.55 -29.94
CA GLU A 37 13.49 -16.85 -29.75
C GLU A 37 13.85 -18.01 -30.70
N PRO A 38 15.01 -17.98 -31.39
CA PRO A 38 15.31 -18.91 -32.49
C PRO A 38 15.33 -20.41 -32.15
N ASN A 39 15.21 -20.80 -30.87
CA ASN A 39 15.50 -22.15 -30.40
C ASN A 39 14.41 -22.80 -29.52
N ASN A 40 13.16 -22.33 -29.55
CA ASN A 40 12.09 -22.96 -28.77
C ASN A 40 11.11 -23.74 -29.67
N SER A 41 11.43 -25.01 -29.92
CA SER A 41 10.74 -25.92 -30.84
C SER A 41 9.37 -26.44 -30.38
N GLU A 42 8.79 -25.91 -29.29
CA GLU A 42 7.46 -26.31 -28.80
C GLU A 42 6.35 -25.28 -29.12
N LYS A 43 6.67 -24.16 -29.78
CA LYS A 43 5.66 -23.28 -30.35
C LYS A 43 5.22 -23.82 -31.70
N ALA A 44 4.23 -24.72 -31.69
CA ALA A 44 3.52 -25.06 -32.92
C ALA A 44 2.70 -23.84 -33.35
N ASP A 45 3.24 -23.02 -34.25
CA ASP A 45 2.41 -22.16 -35.07
C ASP A 45 1.50 -23.07 -35.89
N VAL A 46 0.18 -23.00 -35.67
CA VAL A 46 -0.78 -23.64 -36.56
C VAL A 46 -0.64 -22.95 -37.91
N GLU A 47 0.07 -23.59 -38.85
CA GLU A 47 0.19 -23.08 -40.21
C GLU A 47 -1.20 -22.97 -40.84
N GLN A 48 -1.44 -21.87 -41.56
CA GLN A 48 -2.73 -21.53 -42.17
C GLN A 48 -3.26 -22.59 -43.16
N SER A 49 -2.47 -23.59 -43.54
CA SER A 49 -2.87 -24.62 -44.52
C SER A 49 -3.99 -25.53 -44.00
N GLU A 50 -4.03 -25.86 -42.71
CA GLU A 50 -5.10 -26.68 -42.12
C GLU A 50 -6.40 -25.88 -41.91
N LEU A 51 -6.29 -24.57 -41.70
CA LEU A 51 -7.42 -23.64 -41.56
C LEU A 51 -8.14 -23.36 -42.88
N ASP A 52 -7.44 -23.45 -44.02
CA ASP A 52 -8.02 -23.15 -45.33
C ASP A 52 -8.82 -24.34 -45.90
N GLN A 53 -8.47 -25.58 -45.55
CA GLN A 53 -9.30 -26.76 -45.86
C GLN A 53 -10.58 -26.80 -45.01
N ALA A 54 -10.49 -26.52 -43.70
CA ALA A 54 -11.66 -26.44 -42.82
C ALA A 54 -12.61 -25.28 -43.19
N LYS A 55 -12.08 -24.17 -43.72
CA LYS A 55 -12.90 -23.06 -44.24
C LYS A 55 -13.77 -23.47 -45.43
N GLN A 56 -13.26 -24.28 -46.36
CA GLN A 56 -14.03 -24.63 -47.56
C GLN A 56 -15.22 -25.55 -47.24
N GLU A 57 -15.09 -26.45 -46.26
CA GLU A 57 -16.20 -27.28 -45.79
C GLU A 57 -17.24 -26.46 -45.00
N VAL A 58 -16.80 -25.51 -44.17
CA VAL A 58 -17.69 -24.64 -43.38
C VAL A 58 -18.43 -23.61 -44.26
N LEU A 59 -17.83 -23.18 -45.39
CA LEU A 59 -18.43 -22.22 -46.32
C LEU A 59 -19.65 -22.77 -47.09
N ALA A 60 -19.74 -24.09 -47.26
CA ALA A 60 -20.86 -24.74 -47.95
C ALA A 60 -22.17 -24.79 -47.13
N GLU A 61 -22.09 -24.69 -45.79
CA GLU A 61 -23.26 -24.71 -44.89
C GLU A 61 -23.69 -23.31 -44.37
N MET A 62 -23.11 -22.24 -44.92
CA MET A 62 -23.18 -20.88 -44.37
C MET A 62 -24.54 -20.17 -44.23
N PRO A 63 -25.68 -20.57 -44.86
CA PRO A 63 -26.94 -19.89 -44.57
C PRO A 63 -27.43 -20.11 -43.13
N LYS A 64 -27.13 -21.26 -42.51
CA LYS A 64 -27.55 -21.58 -41.13
C LYS A 64 -26.55 -21.09 -40.08
N THR A 65 -25.25 -21.10 -40.40
CA THR A 65 -24.19 -20.75 -39.46
C THR A 65 -24.11 -19.25 -39.18
N LYS A 66 -24.45 -18.38 -40.14
CA LYS A 66 -24.45 -16.92 -39.91
C LYS A 66 -25.48 -16.48 -38.88
N GLN A 67 -26.66 -17.12 -38.86
CA GLN A 67 -27.71 -16.82 -37.90
C GLN A 67 -27.33 -17.33 -36.51
N VAL A 68 -26.83 -18.56 -36.40
CA VAL A 68 -26.31 -19.12 -35.15
C VAL A 68 -25.13 -18.33 -34.59
N LEU A 69 -24.21 -17.86 -35.44
CA LEU A 69 -23.07 -17.05 -35.03
C LEU A 69 -23.49 -15.62 -34.66
N ALA A 70 -24.47 -15.03 -35.34
CA ALA A 70 -25.05 -13.74 -34.98
C ALA A 70 -25.86 -13.82 -33.68
N ASP A 71 -26.54 -14.94 -33.44
CA ASP A 71 -27.24 -15.23 -32.19
C ASP A 71 -26.25 -15.50 -31.07
N TYR A 72 -25.16 -16.23 -31.31
CA TYR A 72 -24.10 -16.48 -30.33
C TYR A 72 -23.29 -15.22 -29.99
N ILE A 73 -22.97 -14.39 -30.99
CA ILE A 73 -22.30 -13.08 -30.81
C ILE A 73 -23.28 -12.07 -30.21
N GLY A 74 -24.57 -12.15 -30.54
CA GLY A 74 -25.64 -11.35 -29.92
C GLY A 74 -25.82 -11.70 -28.44
N VAL A 75 -25.79 -12.98 -28.10
CA VAL A 75 -25.81 -13.51 -26.73
C VAL A 75 -24.52 -13.14 -25.98
N SER A 76 -23.35 -13.15 -26.64
CA SER A 76 -22.08 -12.75 -26.05
C SER A 76 -21.96 -11.23 -25.86
N LYS A 77 -22.51 -10.41 -26.77
CA LYS A 77 -22.60 -8.93 -26.60
C LYS A 77 -23.63 -8.53 -25.54
N ASN A 78 -24.63 -9.38 -25.32
CA ASN A 78 -25.62 -9.26 -24.25
C ASN A 78 -25.25 -10.09 -23.02
N LEU A 79 -24.02 -10.61 -22.93
CA LEU A 79 -23.48 -11.13 -21.68
C LEU A 79 -23.19 -9.93 -20.78
N LYS A 80 -24.25 -9.28 -20.32
CA LYS A 80 -24.21 -8.58 -19.06
C LYS A 80 -23.85 -9.66 -18.06
N LEU A 81 -22.58 -9.72 -17.69
CA LEU A 81 -22.21 -10.28 -16.41
C LEU A 81 -22.93 -9.39 -15.40
N GLU A 82 -24.19 -9.71 -15.08
CA GLU A 82 -24.93 -9.17 -13.94
C GLU A 82 -24.35 -9.72 -12.63
N THR A 83 -23.03 -9.85 -12.58
CA THR A 83 -22.33 -9.96 -11.32
C THR A 83 -22.23 -8.52 -10.83
N GLU A 84 -23.17 -8.12 -9.99
CA GLU A 84 -23.06 -6.87 -9.26
C GLU A 84 -21.64 -6.81 -8.68
N GLU A 85 -20.85 -5.77 -8.99
CA GLU A 85 -19.48 -5.60 -8.48
C GLU A 85 -19.42 -5.77 -6.95
N LYS A 86 -20.54 -5.44 -6.31
CA LYS A 86 -20.82 -5.69 -4.90
C LYS A 86 -20.71 -7.17 -4.49
N ALA A 87 -21.26 -8.10 -5.26
CA ALA A 87 -21.15 -9.53 -5.00
C ALA A 87 -19.70 -10.03 -5.12
N LEU A 88 -18.90 -9.46 -6.04
CA LEU A 88 -17.48 -9.80 -6.19
C LEU A 88 -16.63 -9.28 -5.03
N LEU A 89 -16.95 -8.10 -4.51
CA LEU A 89 -16.20 -7.46 -3.42
C LEU A 89 -16.67 -7.85 -2.03
N GLN A 90 -17.85 -8.47 -1.90
CA GLN A 90 -18.42 -8.89 -0.61
C GLN A 90 -17.43 -9.67 0.27
N PRO A 91 -16.69 -10.70 -0.23
CA PRO A 91 -15.75 -11.45 0.60
C PRO A 91 -14.56 -10.59 1.09
N VAL A 92 -14.18 -9.56 0.32
CA VAL A 92 -13.12 -8.61 0.70
C VAL A 92 -13.62 -7.68 1.81
N LEU A 93 -14.90 -7.29 1.77
CA LEU A 93 -15.52 -6.36 2.71
C LEU A 93 -15.87 -6.99 4.06
N GLU A 94 -16.24 -8.28 4.08
CA GLU A 94 -16.62 -9.02 5.31
C GLU A 94 -15.59 -8.91 6.43
N ASN A 95 -14.30 -8.99 6.08
CA ASN A 95 -13.19 -8.92 7.03
C ASN A 95 -12.36 -7.64 6.85
N TYR A 96 -12.93 -6.63 6.20
CA TYR A 96 -12.23 -5.37 5.97
C TYR A 96 -12.01 -4.62 7.28
N GLN A 97 -10.76 -4.19 7.47
CA GLN A 97 -10.34 -3.32 8.56
C GLN A 97 -9.63 -2.12 7.95
N LEU A 98 -10.01 -0.92 8.39
CA LEU A 98 -9.42 0.33 7.94
C LEU A 98 -8.06 0.53 8.61
N SER A 99 -7.02 0.77 7.82
CA SER A 99 -5.73 1.25 8.32
C SER A 99 -5.58 2.74 8.09
N VAL A 100 -4.62 3.36 8.76
CA VAL A 100 -4.30 4.78 8.52
C VAL A 100 -3.82 5.05 7.09
N THR A 101 -3.09 4.11 6.47
CA THR A 101 -2.74 4.21 5.05
C THR A 101 -3.99 4.22 4.17
N HIS A 102 -4.96 3.34 4.45
CA HIS A 102 -6.22 3.30 3.72
C HIS A 102 -7.00 4.62 3.91
N LEU A 103 -7.10 5.10 5.14
CA LEU A 103 -7.78 6.36 5.47
C LEU A 103 -7.12 7.55 4.75
N ASN A 104 -5.80 7.66 4.83
CA ASN A 104 -5.05 8.72 4.17
C ASN A 104 -5.18 8.64 2.64
N ASN A 105 -5.14 7.46 2.04
CA ASN A 105 -5.31 7.32 0.59
C ASN A 105 -6.71 7.77 0.16
N PHE A 106 -7.75 7.36 0.89
CA PHE A 106 -9.13 7.76 0.59
C PHE A 106 -9.33 9.28 0.70
N LEU A 107 -8.81 9.90 1.77
CA LEU A 107 -8.98 11.33 2.02
C LEU A 107 -8.08 12.22 1.14
N ASN A 108 -6.97 11.69 0.60
CA ASN A 108 -6.01 12.49 -0.14
C ASN A 108 -6.45 12.72 -1.60
N VAL A 109 -7.38 13.64 -1.80
CA VAL A 109 -7.86 14.05 -3.14
C VAL A 109 -6.75 14.64 -4.02
N ALA A 110 -5.63 15.09 -3.44
CA ALA A 110 -4.47 15.55 -4.21
C ALA A 110 -3.68 14.41 -4.85
N GLU A 111 -3.90 13.17 -4.42
CA GLU A 111 -3.25 11.95 -4.93
C GLU A 111 -4.31 10.89 -5.33
N GLY A 112 -5.46 11.34 -5.85
CA GLY A 112 -6.50 10.47 -6.42
C GLY A 112 -7.62 10.03 -5.47
N GLY A 113 -7.46 10.20 -4.15
CA GLY A 113 -8.55 10.07 -3.18
C GLY A 113 -9.30 8.71 -3.20
N PRO A 114 -10.64 8.69 -3.25
CA PRO A 114 -11.44 7.46 -3.20
C PRO A 114 -11.13 6.45 -4.31
N GLU A 115 -10.82 6.92 -5.53
CA GLU A 115 -10.50 6.05 -6.67
C GLU A 115 -9.14 5.37 -6.47
N GLU A 116 -8.12 6.15 -6.09
CA GLU A 116 -6.80 5.65 -5.71
C GLU A 116 -6.90 4.59 -4.59
N PHE A 117 -7.75 4.85 -3.58
CA PHE A 117 -8.03 3.86 -2.53
C PHE A 117 -8.65 2.58 -3.09
N LEU A 118 -9.66 2.69 -3.96
CA LEU A 118 -10.32 1.54 -4.58
C LEU A 118 -9.29 0.67 -5.32
N GLU A 119 -8.49 1.28 -6.19
CA GLU A 119 -7.49 0.55 -7.00
C GLU A 119 -6.37 -0.07 -6.15
N LYS A 120 -5.76 0.72 -5.26
CA LYS A 120 -4.55 0.31 -4.56
C LYS A 120 -4.82 -0.50 -3.31
N ASN A 121 -5.89 -0.18 -2.58
CA ASN A 121 -6.15 -0.80 -1.27
C ASN A 121 -7.20 -1.90 -1.35
N LEU A 122 -8.30 -1.69 -2.11
CA LEU A 122 -9.38 -2.67 -2.19
C LEU A 122 -9.13 -3.72 -3.28
N LEU A 123 -8.86 -3.27 -4.52
CA LEU A 123 -8.56 -4.14 -5.68
C LEU A 123 -7.10 -4.62 -5.70
N ARG A 124 -6.21 -3.95 -4.97
CA ARG A 124 -4.79 -4.32 -4.79
C ARG A 124 -4.04 -4.46 -6.11
N PHE A 125 -4.25 -3.51 -7.02
CA PHE A 125 -3.49 -3.49 -8.27
C PHE A 125 -1.98 -3.43 -8.01
N PRO A 126 -1.17 -4.32 -8.63
CA PRO A 126 0.27 -4.36 -8.37
C PRO A 126 0.95 -3.04 -8.71
N GLN A 127 1.61 -2.44 -7.72
CA GLN A 127 2.41 -1.23 -7.89
C GLN A 127 3.91 -1.57 -7.87
N PRO A 128 4.76 -0.86 -8.64
CA PRO A 128 6.21 -0.91 -8.44
C PRO A 128 6.54 -0.24 -7.10
N LYS A 129 7.42 -0.87 -6.31
CA LYS A 129 7.93 -0.28 -5.07
C LYS A 129 9.11 0.64 -5.43
N PRO A 130 9.00 1.98 -5.28
CA PRO A 130 10.08 2.89 -5.67
C PRO A 130 11.29 2.78 -4.73
N LYS A 131 12.47 3.21 -5.20
CA LYS A 131 13.76 3.14 -4.45
C LYS A 131 13.65 3.68 -3.00
N PRO A 132 13.01 4.84 -2.72
CA PRO A 132 12.86 5.33 -1.35
C PRO A 132 11.99 4.44 -0.46
N ALA A 133 10.94 3.80 -1.02
CA ALA A 133 10.07 2.90 -0.27
C ALA A 133 10.76 1.56 0.04
N LYS A 134 11.61 1.08 -0.87
CA LYS A 134 12.49 -0.08 -0.64
C LYS A 134 13.46 0.19 0.52
N PHE A 135 14.15 1.33 0.47
CA PHE A 135 15.04 1.76 1.54
C PHE A 135 14.33 1.86 2.90
N GLY A 136 13.20 2.55 2.96
CA GLY A 136 12.40 2.66 4.18
C GLY A 136 11.98 1.30 4.74
N SER A 137 11.53 0.38 3.90
CA SER A 137 11.12 -0.96 4.36
C SER A 137 12.29 -1.76 4.94
N ALA A 138 13.47 -1.69 4.32
CA ALA A 138 14.67 -2.34 4.85
C ALA A 138 15.10 -1.74 6.19
N MET A 139 14.99 -0.42 6.36
CA MET A 139 15.31 0.26 7.63
C MET A 139 14.36 -0.16 8.76
N HIS A 140 13.05 -0.20 8.51
CA HIS A 140 12.07 -0.66 9.51
C HIS A 140 12.30 -2.14 9.88
N ALA A 141 12.46 -3.01 8.87
CA ALA A 141 12.71 -4.43 9.10
C ALA A 141 14.02 -4.68 9.88
N ALA A 142 15.04 -3.85 9.64
CA ALA A 142 16.30 -3.94 10.37
C ALA A 142 16.13 -3.59 11.86
N LEU A 143 15.41 -2.50 12.15
CA LEU A 143 15.09 -2.12 13.54
C LEU A 143 14.18 -3.17 14.20
N GLU A 144 13.18 -3.70 13.51
CA GLU A 144 12.33 -4.79 14.02
C GLU A 144 13.17 -5.97 14.51
N ARG A 145 14.09 -6.45 13.67
CA ARG A 145 14.97 -7.58 13.97
C ARG A 145 15.97 -7.26 15.06
N PHE A 146 16.51 -6.03 15.08
CA PHE A 146 17.40 -5.55 16.12
C PHE A 146 16.73 -5.59 17.50
N TYR A 147 15.54 -5.01 17.63
CA TYR A 147 14.80 -5.02 18.90
C TYR A 147 14.30 -6.42 19.28
N SER A 148 13.89 -7.24 18.31
CA SER A 148 13.55 -8.64 18.59
C SER A 148 14.74 -9.37 19.19
N LYS A 149 15.93 -9.23 18.59
CA LYS A 149 17.16 -9.85 19.11
C LYS A 149 17.47 -9.33 20.52
N TYR A 150 17.44 -8.03 20.73
CA TYR A 150 17.68 -7.43 22.05
C TYR A 150 16.74 -8.00 23.11
N LYS A 151 15.46 -8.15 22.77
CA LYS A 151 14.45 -8.72 23.67
C LYS A 151 14.67 -10.20 23.97
N ASP A 152 15.13 -10.96 22.99
CA ASP A 152 15.34 -12.41 23.14
C ASP A 152 16.61 -12.72 23.97
N THR A 153 17.65 -11.87 23.88
CA THR A 153 18.94 -12.08 24.56
C THR A 153 19.09 -11.28 25.86
N ASP A 154 18.28 -10.24 26.06
CA ASP A 154 18.47 -9.21 27.12
C ASP A 154 19.85 -8.52 27.04
N GLU A 155 20.53 -8.63 25.89
CA GLU A 155 21.83 -8.05 25.60
C GLU A 155 21.71 -7.14 24.39
N LEU A 156 22.10 -5.87 24.53
CA LEU A 156 21.98 -4.89 23.46
C LEU A 156 22.87 -5.29 22.27
N PRO A 157 22.30 -5.60 21.08
CA PRO A 157 23.10 -5.95 19.92
C PRO A 157 24.00 -4.78 19.53
N SER A 158 25.21 -5.08 19.09
CA SER A 158 26.20 -4.08 18.69
C SER A 158 25.77 -3.30 17.44
N GLN A 159 26.45 -2.18 17.20
CA GLN A 159 26.27 -1.39 15.98
C GLN A 159 26.53 -2.25 14.73
N GLU A 160 27.60 -3.05 14.72
CA GLU A 160 27.95 -3.91 13.58
C GLU A 160 26.83 -4.91 13.26
N GLU A 161 26.23 -5.50 14.28
CA GLU A 161 25.10 -6.41 14.10
C GLU A 161 23.88 -5.71 13.51
N LEU A 162 23.59 -4.46 13.90
CA LEU A 162 22.51 -3.67 13.27
C LEU A 162 22.79 -3.42 11.78
N LEU A 163 24.04 -3.13 11.43
CA LEU A 163 24.45 -2.91 10.03
C LEU A 163 24.33 -4.20 9.19
N ASP A 164 24.75 -5.33 9.74
CA ASP A 164 24.62 -6.63 9.09
C ASP A 164 23.15 -7.04 8.89
N ILE A 165 22.31 -6.84 9.91
CA ILE A 165 20.87 -7.05 9.80
C ILE A 165 20.29 -6.18 8.68
N PHE A 166 20.66 -4.89 8.62
CA PHE A 166 20.20 -3.99 7.58
C PHE A 166 20.60 -4.44 6.18
N LYS A 167 21.86 -4.87 5.99
CA LYS A 167 22.34 -5.42 4.72
C LYS A 167 21.50 -6.63 4.27
N ILE A 168 21.17 -7.53 5.20
CA ILE A 168 20.32 -8.70 4.94
C ILE A 168 18.92 -8.27 4.51
N GLU A 169 18.30 -7.31 5.20
CA GLU A 169 16.97 -6.81 4.85
C GLU A 169 16.95 -6.06 3.52
N LEU A 170 17.97 -5.24 3.25
CA LEU A 170 18.11 -4.50 1.99
C LEU A 170 18.26 -5.46 0.80
N ASN A 171 18.94 -6.59 0.98
CA ASN A 171 19.11 -7.59 -0.07
C ASN A 171 17.79 -8.25 -0.49
N LYS A 172 16.75 -8.21 0.36
CA LYS A 172 15.41 -8.74 0.04
C LYS A 172 14.56 -7.77 -0.80
N GLU A 173 14.98 -6.52 -0.96
CA GLU A 173 14.20 -5.47 -1.63
C GLU A 173 14.30 -5.49 -3.17
N GLU A 174 14.92 -6.51 -3.77
CA GLU A 174 15.04 -6.69 -5.23
C GLU A 174 15.61 -5.45 -5.94
N LEU A 175 16.78 -4.98 -5.50
CA LEU A 175 17.43 -3.79 -6.04
C LEU A 175 18.36 -4.15 -7.21
N THR A 176 18.63 -3.18 -8.09
CA THR A 176 19.77 -3.30 -9.00
C THR A 176 21.06 -3.29 -8.19
N LYS A 177 22.17 -3.82 -8.72
CA LYS A 177 23.45 -3.84 -8.01
C LYS A 177 23.88 -2.43 -7.58
N SER A 178 23.78 -1.45 -8.49
CA SER A 178 24.11 -0.05 -8.20
C SER A 178 23.18 0.55 -7.14
N ASP A 179 21.86 0.31 -7.24
CA ASP A 179 20.94 0.81 -6.22
C ASP A 179 21.17 0.17 -4.84
N PHE A 180 21.56 -1.10 -4.81
CA PHE A 180 21.90 -1.80 -3.58
C PHE A 180 23.14 -1.19 -2.92
N GLU A 181 24.22 -0.98 -3.68
CA GLU A 181 25.45 -0.37 -3.18
C GLU A 181 25.19 1.05 -2.64
N ASP A 182 24.48 1.90 -3.41
CA ASP A 182 24.11 3.25 -2.97
C ASP A 182 23.31 3.26 -1.66
N LEU A 183 22.29 2.40 -1.57
CA LEU A 183 21.40 2.35 -0.40
C LEU A 183 22.06 1.68 0.79
N LEU A 184 22.99 0.75 0.56
CA LEU A 184 23.77 0.11 1.62
C LEU A 184 24.66 1.15 2.30
N ASP A 185 25.43 1.90 1.53
CA ASP A 185 26.31 2.95 2.04
C ASP A 185 25.51 4.02 2.78
N LYS A 186 24.41 4.49 2.18
CA LYS A 186 23.51 5.46 2.80
C LYS A 186 22.92 4.94 4.13
N GLY A 187 22.44 3.70 4.15
CA GLY A 187 21.85 3.09 5.33
C GLY A 187 22.89 2.84 6.43
N HIS A 188 24.11 2.44 6.07
CA HIS A 188 25.19 2.28 7.03
C HIS A 188 25.57 3.59 7.71
N GLN A 189 25.70 4.68 6.94
CA GLN A 189 25.95 6.00 7.51
C GLN A 189 24.82 6.43 8.45
N ALA A 190 23.57 6.28 8.01
CA ALA A 190 22.40 6.66 8.79
C ALA A 190 22.27 5.85 10.09
N LEU A 191 22.33 4.52 10.01
CA LEU A 191 22.19 3.63 11.18
C LEU A 191 23.37 3.75 12.14
N SER A 192 24.58 4.06 11.67
CA SER A 192 25.72 4.32 12.54
C SER A 192 25.50 5.55 13.42
N VAL A 193 25.02 6.65 12.82
CA VAL A 193 24.68 7.88 13.56
C VAL A 193 23.50 7.62 14.50
N TYR A 194 22.46 6.93 14.01
CA TYR A 194 21.28 6.57 14.80
C TYR A 194 21.65 5.74 16.02
N TYR A 195 22.40 4.65 15.85
CA TYR A 195 22.85 3.79 16.94
C TYR A 195 23.65 4.57 17.97
N LYS A 196 24.64 5.36 17.53
CA LYS A 196 25.47 6.16 18.43
C LYS A 196 24.67 7.14 19.29
N GLN A 197 23.62 7.75 18.73
CA GLN A 197 22.77 8.71 19.45
C GLN A 197 21.67 8.07 20.29
N LYS A 198 21.19 6.87 19.90
CA LYS A 198 20.02 6.23 20.51
C LYS A 198 20.34 5.01 21.38
N LYS A 199 21.58 4.54 21.42
CA LYS A 199 21.99 3.35 22.19
C LYS A 199 21.52 3.37 23.65
N ASP A 200 21.62 4.52 24.31
CA ASP A 200 21.28 4.66 25.74
C ASP A 200 19.77 4.84 25.94
N GLU A 201 19.02 5.07 24.86
CA GLU A 201 17.57 5.12 24.87
C GLU A 201 16.92 3.78 24.55
N PHE A 202 17.62 2.79 23.99
CA PHE A 202 17.04 1.49 23.67
C PHE A 202 16.62 0.72 24.92
N SER A 203 15.44 0.09 24.88
CA SER A 203 14.90 -0.66 26.01
C SER A 203 14.24 -1.96 25.54
N VAL A 204 14.47 -3.04 26.30
CA VAL A 204 13.82 -4.34 26.10
C VAL A 204 12.31 -4.31 26.34
N ASP A 205 11.83 -3.30 27.08
CA ASP A 205 10.41 -3.10 27.37
C ASP A 205 9.66 -2.43 26.22
N ASP A 206 10.35 -1.91 25.21
CA ASP A 206 9.72 -1.32 24.04
C ASP A 206 8.92 -2.36 23.25
N TRP A 207 7.68 -2.00 22.90
CA TRP A 207 6.92 -2.75 21.92
C TRP A 207 7.25 -2.20 20.54
N VAL A 208 8.11 -2.92 19.82
CA VAL A 208 8.50 -2.59 18.45
C VAL A 208 7.65 -3.36 17.46
N GLU A 209 7.22 -2.67 16.40
CA GLU A 209 6.54 -3.22 15.24
C GLU A 209 5.28 -4.04 15.63
N PHE A 210 4.55 -3.53 16.64
CA PHE A 210 3.42 -4.23 17.22
C PHE A 210 2.20 -4.19 16.29
N SER A 211 1.70 -5.37 15.91
CA SER A 211 0.53 -5.50 15.04
C SER A 211 -0.79 -5.45 15.82
N PHE A 212 -1.66 -4.55 15.38
CA PHE A 212 -3.00 -4.35 15.94
C PHE A 212 -4.10 -5.11 15.19
N ARG A 213 -3.76 -5.90 14.16
CA ARG A 213 -4.73 -6.62 13.31
C ARG A 213 -5.71 -7.50 14.09
N ASN A 214 -5.21 -8.17 15.13
CA ASN A 214 -5.98 -9.11 15.95
C ASN A 214 -6.39 -8.52 17.32
N GLN A 215 -6.35 -7.19 17.46
CA GLN A 215 -6.67 -6.51 18.74
C GLN A 215 -8.16 -6.14 18.89
N GLY A 216 -9.00 -6.47 17.90
CA GLY A 216 -10.45 -6.28 17.98
C GLY A 216 -10.89 -4.82 18.04
N ILE A 217 -10.11 -3.92 17.45
CA ILE A 217 -10.31 -2.48 17.58
C ILE A 217 -11.56 -2.03 16.85
N LYS A 218 -12.45 -1.37 17.59
CA LYS A 218 -13.66 -0.74 17.06
C LYS A 218 -13.75 0.70 17.53
N VAL A 219 -14.07 1.59 16.60
CA VAL A 219 -14.39 3.00 16.88
C VAL A 219 -15.72 3.30 16.19
N GLY A 220 -16.80 3.38 16.97
CA GLY A 220 -18.16 3.36 16.43
C GLY A 220 -18.40 2.12 15.58
N ASN A 221 -18.79 2.30 14.31
CA ASN A 221 -18.96 1.22 13.34
C ASN A 221 -17.65 0.77 12.66
N ALA A 222 -16.57 1.54 12.78
CA ALA A 222 -15.33 1.25 12.06
C ALA A 222 -14.48 0.20 12.77
N HIS A 223 -14.07 -0.82 12.02
CA HIS A 223 -13.06 -1.78 12.45
C HIS A 223 -11.68 -1.30 11.99
N LEU A 224 -10.74 -1.15 12.92
CA LEU A 224 -9.42 -0.58 12.62
C LEU A 224 -8.32 -1.63 12.69
N ARG A 225 -7.24 -1.41 11.93
CA ARG A 225 -5.98 -2.17 12.02
C ARG A 225 -4.79 -1.26 11.81
N GLY A 226 -3.62 -1.71 12.22
CA GLY A 226 -2.36 -1.04 11.93
C GLY A 226 -1.18 -1.78 12.52
N LYS A 227 0.01 -1.23 12.30
CA LYS A 227 1.27 -1.61 12.94
C LYS A 227 1.87 -0.31 13.46
N ILE A 228 2.38 -0.30 14.69
CA ILE A 228 3.08 0.86 15.26
C ILE A 228 4.55 0.48 15.40
N ASP A 229 5.44 1.33 14.87
CA ASP A 229 6.87 1.01 14.77
C ASP A 229 7.53 0.87 16.14
N LYS A 230 7.24 1.77 17.09
CA LYS A 230 7.69 1.65 18.48
C LYS A 230 6.69 2.27 19.44
N MET A 231 6.43 1.59 20.55
CA MET A 231 5.66 2.11 21.68
C MET A 231 6.48 1.94 22.94
N ARG A 232 6.54 3.01 23.73
CA ARG A 232 7.23 3.00 25.02
C ARG A 232 6.28 3.39 26.13
N GLU A 233 6.21 2.54 27.15
CA GLU A 233 5.55 2.89 28.41
C GLU A 233 6.32 4.00 29.11
N LYS A 234 5.55 4.94 29.65
CA LYS A 234 5.99 6.06 30.47
C LYS A 234 5.21 6.02 31.78
N GLU A 235 5.62 6.86 32.72
CA GLU A 235 4.96 7.00 34.01
C GLU A 235 3.44 7.28 33.85
N ASN A 236 2.67 6.93 34.88
CA ASN A 236 1.23 7.17 34.96
C ASN A 236 0.41 6.45 33.87
N ASN A 237 0.83 5.24 33.48
CA ASN A 237 0.19 4.45 32.43
C ASN A 237 0.06 5.21 31.10
N LEU A 238 1.08 5.99 30.74
CA LEU A 238 1.15 6.66 29.45
C LEU A 238 1.95 5.83 28.48
N ILE A 239 1.52 5.78 27.22
CA ILE A 239 2.32 5.26 26.12
C ILE A 239 2.69 6.42 25.21
N LYS A 240 4.00 6.55 24.94
CA LYS A 240 4.49 7.38 23.82
C LYS A 240 4.61 6.50 22.59
N VAL A 241 3.94 6.89 21.51
CA VAL A 241 4.00 6.18 20.22
C VAL A 241 5.03 6.85 19.32
N TYR A 242 5.78 6.04 18.59
CA TYR A 242 6.83 6.47 17.69
C TYR A 242 6.56 5.90 16.30
N ASP A 243 6.90 6.71 15.31
CA ASP A 243 6.78 6.37 13.90
C ASP A 243 8.11 6.74 13.21
N PHE A 244 8.80 5.72 12.72
CA PHE A 244 10.09 5.88 12.08
C PHE A 244 9.91 6.40 10.67
N LYS A 245 10.76 7.36 10.29
CA LYS A 245 10.74 7.97 8.96
C LYS A 245 12.09 7.92 8.30
N THR A 246 12.09 7.52 7.03
CA THR A 246 13.20 7.73 6.11
C THR A 246 12.92 8.93 5.22
N GLY A 247 13.94 9.71 4.93
CA GLY A 247 13.91 10.97 4.21
C GLY A 247 13.96 12.20 5.13
N SER A 248 14.01 13.38 4.51
CA SER A 248 14.19 14.64 5.24
C SER A 248 13.04 14.94 6.22
N ALA A 249 13.42 15.56 7.33
CA ALA A 249 12.49 16.02 8.34
C ALA A 249 11.65 17.19 7.83
N LEU A 250 10.49 17.42 8.45
CA LEU A 250 9.78 18.68 8.27
C LEU A 250 10.31 19.67 9.30
N ASP A 251 10.50 20.92 8.90
CA ASP A 251 10.94 21.97 9.84
C ASP A 251 9.87 22.26 10.92
N ASN A 252 8.59 22.05 10.60
CA ASN A 252 7.48 22.18 11.53
C ASN A 252 6.22 21.50 10.99
N TRP A 253 5.22 21.34 11.86
CA TRP A 253 3.92 20.74 11.54
C TRP A 253 3.05 21.53 10.55
N LYS A 254 3.43 22.76 10.15
CA LYS A 254 2.70 23.53 9.14
C LYS A 254 3.14 23.18 7.73
N GLY A 255 4.39 22.77 7.55
CA GLY A 255 5.01 22.51 6.24
C GLY A 255 5.15 23.74 5.35
N ARG A 256 6.08 23.69 4.39
CA ARG A 256 6.29 24.71 3.36
C ARG A 256 5.83 24.20 1.98
N GLY A 257 5.09 25.03 1.26
CA GLY A 257 4.57 24.67 -0.06
C GLY A 257 3.53 23.55 -0.03
N LYS A 258 3.24 22.98 -1.20
CA LYS A 258 2.16 22.01 -1.41
C LYS A 258 2.49 20.63 -0.82
N PHE A 259 3.67 20.09 -1.11
CA PHE A 259 4.05 18.73 -0.72
C PHE A 259 4.25 18.55 0.78
N GLU A 260 4.97 19.47 1.45
CA GLU A 260 5.22 19.34 2.89
C GLU A 260 3.93 19.49 3.71
N LYS A 261 2.97 20.30 3.26
CA LYS A 261 1.66 20.44 3.93
C LYS A 261 0.88 19.12 3.91
N ILE A 262 0.89 18.41 2.78
CA ILE A 262 0.25 17.09 2.67
C ILE A 262 1.03 16.06 3.49
N LYS A 263 2.37 16.10 3.46
CA LYS A 263 3.23 15.23 4.28
C LYS A 263 2.96 15.43 5.78
N ALA A 264 2.88 16.68 6.25
CA ALA A 264 2.54 17.00 7.63
C ALA A 264 1.16 16.49 8.02
N TRP A 265 0.15 16.67 7.17
CA TRP A 265 -1.20 16.15 7.37
C TRP A 265 -1.21 14.61 7.50
N ARG A 266 -0.53 13.89 6.59
CA ARG A 266 -0.39 12.42 6.67
C ARG A 266 0.23 11.98 7.98
N TYR A 267 1.29 12.65 8.41
CA TYR A 267 2.01 12.33 9.65
C TYR A 267 1.18 12.60 10.89
N ARG A 268 0.40 13.70 10.93
CA ARG A 268 -0.53 13.96 12.03
C ARG A 268 -1.59 12.88 12.10
N ASN A 269 -2.23 12.55 10.98
CA ASN A 269 -3.22 11.48 10.91
C ASN A 269 -2.65 10.14 11.40
N GLN A 270 -1.40 9.82 11.03
CA GLN A 270 -0.69 8.61 11.51
C GLN A 270 -0.66 8.54 13.03
N LEU A 271 -0.13 9.58 13.69
CA LEU A 271 0.05 9.59 15.14
C LEU A 271 -1.29 9.64 15.91
N VAL A 272 -2.27 10.39 15.40
CA VAL A 272 -3.62 10.42 15.99
C VAL A 272 -4.31 9.06 15.81
N PHE A 273 -4.15 8.41 14.67
CA PHE A 273 -4.70 7.06 14.44
C PHE A 273 -4.04 6.02 15.34
N TYR A 274 -2.75 6.13 15.63
CA TYR A 274 -2.06 5.26 16.59
C TYR A 274 -2.65 5.36 18.00
N LYS A 275 -3.04 6.55 18.46
CA LYS A 275 -3.80 6.70 19.71
C LYS A 275 -5.11 5.91 19.65
N LEU A 276 -5.88 6.01 18.56
CA LEU A 276 -7.11 5.22 18.38
C LEU A 276 -6.83 3.72 18.46
N LEU A 277 -5.74 3.24 17.86
CA LEU A 277 -5.36 1.82 17.90
C LEU A 277 -5.04 1.37 19.33
N VAL A 278 -4.19 2.11 20.05
CA VAL A 278 -3.76 1.75 21.41
C VAL A 278 -4.96 1.78 22.37
N GLU A 279 -5.69 2.89 22.40
CA GLU A 279 -6.74 3.13 23.41
C GLU A 279 -8.00 2.30 23.20
N ASN A 280 -8.21 1.73 22.01
CA ASN A 280 -9.34 0.84 21.71
C ASN A 280 -8.90 -0.62 21.51
N SER A 281 -7.64 -0.96 21.80
CA SER A 281 -7.15 -2.34 21.70
C SER A 281 -7.48 -3.16 22.94
N ARG A 282 -7.68 -4.47 22.75
CA ARG A 282 -7.84 -5.41 23.87
C ARG A 282 -6.66 -5.40 24.84
N LYS A 283 -5.42 -5.33 24.32
CA LYS A 283 -4.21 -5.41 25.15
C LYS A 283 -3.97 -4.14 25.98
N PHE A 284 -4.21 -2.96 25.42
CA PHE A 284 -3.77 -1.69 26.01
C PHE A 284 -4.90 -0.75 26.42
N GLY A 285 -6.10 -0.83 25.82
CA GLY A 285 -7.11 0.22 25.89
C GLY A 285 -7.66 0.56 27.28
N ASN A 286 -7.76 -0.44 28.15
CA ASN A 286 -8.23 -0.26 29.53
C ASN A 286 -7.11 0.15 30.51
N LYS A 287 -5.85 0.17 30.06
CA LYS A 287 -4.68 0.37 30.91
C LYS A 287 -3.98 1.68 30.60
N PHE A 288 -3.78 1.96 29.31
CA PHE A 288 -2.90 3.01 28.86
C PHE A 288 -3.65 4.16 28.18
N ARG A 289 -3.02 5.33 28.21
CA ARG A 289 -3.40 6.49 27.40
C ARG A 289 -2.23 6.96 26.54
N VAL A 290 -2.52 7.46 25.36
CA VAL A 290 -1.55 8.06 24.45
C VAL A 290 -1.83 9.55 24.38
N ASN A 291 -0.88 10.36 24.83
CA ASN A 291 -0.94 11.82 24.74
C ASN A 291 0.07 12.40 23.74
N THR A 292 1.14 11.66 23.46
CA THR A 292 2.26 12.13 22.65
C THR A 292 2.56 11.12 21.56
N GLY A 293 2.55 11.61 20.31
CA GLY A 293 3.15 10.93 19.18
C GLY A 293 4.51 11.52 18.83
N GLN A 294 5.39 10.72 18.26
CA GLN A 294 6.74 11.11 17.87
C GLN A 294 7.05 10.60 16.48
N LEU A 295 7.50 11.49 15.60
CA LEU A 295 8.24 11.09 14.41
C LEU A 295 9.72 11.07 14.74
N GLU A 296 10.39 10.02 14.32
CA GLU A 296 11.84 9.85 14.52
C GLU A 296 12.47 9.55 13.16
N PHE A 297 13.28 10.48 12.67
CA PHE A 297 13.86 10.43 11.33
C PHE A 297 15.17 9.66 11.38
N LEU A 298 15.20 8.48 10.79
CA LEU A 298 16.34 7.56 10.84
C LEU A 298 17.54 8.07 10.02
N GLU A 299 17.29 8.97 9.08
CA GLU A 299 18.33 9.65 8.31
C GLU A 299 18.75 10.94 9.06
N PRO A 300 20.04 11.08 9.41
CA PRO A 300 20.51 12.27 10.10
C PRO A 300 20.54 13.49 9.17
N GLU A 301 20.21 14.66 9.72
CA GLU A 301 20.49 15.96 9.12
C GLU A 301 21.53 16.67 9.99
N ASP A 302 22.62 17.14 9.38
CA ASP A 302 23.78 17.72 10.09
C ASP A 302 24.30 16.81 11.21
N GLU A 303 24.46 15.52 10.89
CA GLU A 303 24.87 14.44 11.81
C GLU A 303 23.94 14.25 13.02
N LYS A 304 22.70 14.75 12.99
CA LYS A 304 21.74 14.62 14.10
C LYS A 304 20.46 13.93 13.68
N ILE A 305 19.99 13.01 14.52
CA ILE A 305 18.67 12.39 14.38
C ILE A 305 17.62 13.44 14.73
N LYS A 306 16.80 13.79 13.74
CA LYS A 306 15.70 14.74 13.92
C LYS A 306 14.47 14.04 14.46
N GLU A 307 13.75 14.78 15.28
CA GLU A 307 12.58 14.30 16.01
C GLU A 307 11.48 15.35 15.96
N MET A 308 10.25 14.93 15.69
CA MET A 308 9.08 15.79 15.75
C MET A 308 8.02 15.24 16.69
N SER A 309 7.83 15.92 17.82
CA SER A 309 6.80 15.57 18.78
C SER A 309 5.46 16.22 18.43
N LEU A 310 4.38 15.48 18.64
CA LEU A 310 3.00 15.94 18.54
C LEU A 310 2.28 15.65 19.86
N GLN A 311 1.83 16.71 20.53
CA GLN A 311 0.80 16.57 21.56
C GLN A 311 -0.54 16.33 20.87
N ILE A 312 -1.16 15.19 21.14
CA ILE A 312 -2.38 14.74 20.46
C ILE A 312 -3.58 15.38 21.16
N ASP A 313 -4.20 16.35 20.49
CA ASP A 313 -5.39 17.04 20.99
C ASP A 313 -6.65 16.17 20.82
N GLN A 314 -7.55 16.23 21.80
CA GLN A 314 -8.80 15.45 21.77
C GLN A 314 -9.69 15.86 20.59
N LYS A 315 -9.68 17.13 20.16
CA LYS A 315 -10.46 17.56 18.99
C LYS A 315 -9.96 16.92 17.70
N GLU A 316 -8.65 16.75 17.55
CA GLU A 316 -8.06 16.04 16.40
C GLU A 316 -8.47 14.55 16.41
N VAL A 317 -8.50 13.94 17.60
CA VAL A 317 -8.93 12.55 17.79
C VAL A 317 -10.40 12.37 17.42
N ASP A 318 -11.28 13.23 17.93
CA ASP A 318 -12.72 13.17 17.68
C ASP A 318 -13.01 13.35 16.18
N ARG A 319 -12.34 14.32 15.54
CA ARG A 319 -12.47 14.54 14.10
C ARG A 319 -12.00 13.34 13.29
N LEU A 320 -10.80 12.81 13.56
CA LEU A 320 -10.27 11.67 12.81
C LEU A 320 -11.09 10.39 13.04
N SER A 321 -11.59 10.20 14.27
CA SER A 321 -12.53 9.12 14.62
C SER A 321 -13.80 9.18 13.77
N ARG A 322 -14.41 10.38 13.62
CA ARG A 322 -15.59 10.56 12.75
C ARG A 322 -15.27 10.29 11.29
N LEU A 323 -14.15 10.82 10.78
CA LEU A 323 -13.71 10.55 9.40
C LEU A 323 -13.48 9.06 9.16
N ALA A 324 -12.85 8.34 10.10
CA ALA A 324 -12.65 6.90 10.00
C ALA A 324 -13.98 6.12 9.92
N GLN A 325 -14.98 6.51 10.73
CA GLN A 325 -16.33 5.93 10.70
C GLN A 325 -17.04 6.15 9.36
N ILE A 326 -16.95 7.37 8.82
CA ILE A 326 -17.57 7.76 7.55
C ILE A 326 -16.90 7.03 6.38
N VAL A 327 -15.57 7.05 6.33
CA VAL A 327 -14.80 6.34 5.29
C VAL A 327 -15.06 4.85 5.37
N PHE A 328 -15.05 4.24 6.56
CA PHE A 328 -15.38 2.82 6.73
C PHE A 328 -16.78 2.50 6.19
N LYS A 329 -17.80 3.31 6.50
CA LYS A 329 -19.17 3.15 5.99
C LYS A 329 -19.22 3.30 4.47
N LYS A 330 -18.51 4.28 3.89
CA LYS A 330 -18.46 4.47 2.43
C LYS A 330 -17.79 3.26 1.74
N VAL A 331 -16.69 2.75 2.28
CA VAL A 331 -16.02 1.54 1.77
C VAL A 331 -16.92 0.31 1.83
N GLN A 332 -17.60 0.08 2.96
CA GLN A 332 -18.55 -1.04 3.12
C GLN A 332 -19.73 -0.97 2.14
N ASN A 333 -20.12 0.24 1.72
CA ASN A 333 -21.18 0.46 0.76
C ASN A 333 -20.68 0.62 -0.68
N LEU A 334 -19.38 0.45 -0.93
CA LEU A 334 -18.73 0.70 -2.23
C LEU A 334 -19.04 2.09 -2.81
N ASN A 335 -19.14 3.09 -1.93
CA ASN A 335 -19.39 4.47 -2.29
C ASN A 335 -18.07 5.23 -2.38
N PHE A 336 -17.64 5.54 -3.60
CA PHE A 336 -16.42 6.30 -3.90
C PHE A 336 -16.82 7.61 -4.58
N PRO A 337 -16.92 8.73 -3.81
CA PRO A 337 -17.46 9.98 -4.34
C PRO A 337 -16.53 10.63 -5.37
N ASP A 338 -17.11 11.37 -6.32
CA ASP A 338 -16.35 12.21 -7.24
C ASP A 338 -15.64 13.34 -6.49
N ILE A 339 -14.36 13.53 -6.82
CA ILE A 339 -13.46 14.51 -6.21
C ILE A 339 -13.04 15.63 -7.17
N SER A 340 -13.59 15.67 -8.39
CA SER A 340 -13.23 16.63 -9.45
C SER A 340 -13.36 18.10 -9.02
N LYS A 341 -14.25 18.41 -8.07
CA LYS A 341 -14.46 19.76 -7.53
C LYS A 341 -13.38 20.23 -6.55
N TYR A 342 -12.56 19.33 -6.00
CA TYR A 342 -11.56 19.69 -4.99
C TYR A 342 -10.21 20.02 -5.64
N SER A 343 -9.54 21.05 -5.11
CA SER A 343 -8.20 21.39 -5.58
C SER A 343 -7.19 20.31 -5.19
N ASP A 344 -6.17 20.10 -6.03
CA ASP A 344 -5.13 19.08 -5.86
C ASP A 344 -4.10 19.39 -4.76
N ASN A 345 -4.50 19.98 -3.64
CA ASN A 345 -3.61 20.41 -2.56
C ASN A 345 -4.30 20.28 -1.18
N ILE A 346 -3.59 20.65 -0.11
CA ILE A 346 -4.11 20.56 1.26
C ILE A 346 -5.47 21.25 1.49
N LYS A 347 -5.78 22.32 0.74
CA LYS A 347 -7.10 22.98 0.83
C LYS A 347 -8.21 22.07 0.30
N GLY A 348 -7.96 21.35 -0.80
CA GLY A 348 -8.93 20.40 -1.33
C GLY A 348 -9.11 19.19 -0.42
N ILE A 349 -8.04 18.67 0.19
CA ILE A 349 -8.13 17.60 1.19
C ILE A 349 -9.02 18.05 2.36
N LYS A 350 -8.77 19.25 2.91
CA LYS A 350 -9.58 19.78 4.01
C LYS A 350 -11.03 20.02 3.61
N ALA A 351 -11.28 20.57 2.43
CA ALA A 351 -12.64 20.76 1.93
C ALA A 351 -13.37 19.42 1.77
N PHE A 352 -12.70 18.40 1.24
CA PHE A 352 -13.27 17.06 1.14
C PHE A 352 -13.57 16.46 2.53
N GLU A 353 -12.67 16.63 3.50
CA GLU A 353 -12.93 16.19 4.87
C GLU A 353 -14.14 16.90 5.50
N GLU A 354 -14.31 18.21 5.30
CA GLU A 354 -15.50 18.92 5.80
C GLU A 354 -16.77 18.42 5.14
N ASP A 355 -16.79 18.30 3.81
CA ASP A 355 -17.96 17.79 3.08
C ASP A 355 -18.35 16.39 3.59
N LEU A 356 -17.37 15.51 3.83
CA LEU A 356 -17.61 14.20 4.43
C LEU A 356 -18.26 14.29 5.82
N LEU A 357 -17.83 15.24 6.66
CA LEU A 357 -18.31 15.44 8.02
C LEU A 357 -19.69 16.10 8.10
N GLU A 358 -20.07 16.86 7.07
CA GLU A 358 -21.39 17.52 6.94
C GLU A 358 -22.45 16.59 6.33
N GLU A 359 -22.06 15.64 5.47
CA GLU A 359 -22.96 14.67 4.82
C GLU A 359 -23.63 13.64 5.77
N ASN A 360 -23.34 13.64 7.08
CA ASN A 360 -23.88 12.66 8.04
C ASN A 360 -24.42 13.25 9.34
#